data_AF-A0A0F9MNJ2-F1
#
_entry.id   AF-A0A0F9MNJ2-F1
#
_cell.length_a   1.000
_cell.length_b   1.000
_cell.length_c   1.000
_cell.angle_alpha   90.00
_cell.angle_beta   90.00
_cell.angle_gamma   90.00
#
_symmetry.space_group_name_H-M   'P 1'
#
loop_
_entity.id
_entity.type
_entity.pdbx_description
1 polymer ?
#
loop_
_entity_poly.entity_id
_entity_poly.type
_entity_poly.pdbx_seq_one_letter_code
_entity_poly.pdbx_strand_id
1 'polypeptide(L)'
;RKKVVNGRGWLITFVISVCLAFSAFYELIEWWVAVLSGENAEAFLGTQGYVWDTQSDMGLALFGAICSLLMLSKVHDKQLKNVKDYL
;
A
#
# COMPACT_ATOMS: atom_id res chain seq x y z
N ARG A 1 14.55 -9.43 23.41
CA ARG A 1 13.72 -8.57 22.54
C ARG A 1 12.52 -8.07 23.35
N LYS A 2 12.38 -6.76 23.57
CA LYS A 2 11.24 -6.19 24.32
C LYS A 2 9.97 -6.40 23.48
N LYS A 3 8.99 -7.13 24.00
CA LYS A 3 7.78 -7.60 23.29
C LYS A 3 6.77 -6.48 22.93
N VAL A 4 7.24 -5.27 22.63
CA VAL A 4 6.44 -4.03 22.55
C VAL A 4 5.44 -4.03 21.39
N VAL A 5 5.83 -4.56 20.23
CA VAL A 5 4.96 -4.70 19.06
C VAL A 5 4.66 -6.19 18.89
N ASN A 6 3.63 -6.67 19.58
CA ASN A 6 3.18 -8.06 19.50
C ASN A 6 1.68 -8.13 19.27
N GLY A 7 1.28 -9.13 18.49
CA GLY A 7 -0.11 -9.46 18.24
C GLY A 7 -0.61 -9.06 16.86
N ARG A 8 -1.76 -9.65 16.50
CA ARG A 8 -2.37 -9.53 15.17
C ARG A 8 -2.81 -8.10 14.84
N GLY A 9 -3.23 -7.32 15.84
CA GLY A 9 -3.63 -5.92 15.66
C GLY A 9 -2.50 -5.04 15.14
N TRP A 10 -1.32 -5.12 15.75
CA TRP A 10 -0.15 -4.36 15.29
C TRP A 10 0.29 -4.74 13.89
N LEU A 11 0.23 -6.04 13.53
CA LEU A 11 0.52 -6.49 12.18
C LEU A 11 -0.45 -5.89 11.16
N ILE A 12 -1.75 -5.88 11.46
CA ILE A 12 -2.78 -5.26 10.62
C ILE A 12 -2.49 -3.77 10.42
N THR A 13 -2.24 -3.04 11.51
CA THR A 13 -1.89 -1.61 11.43
C THR A 13 -0.67 -1.38 10.55
N PHE A 14 0.38 -2.18 10.73
CA PHE A 14 1.63 -2.03 9.98
C PHE A 14 1.43 -2.30 8.48
N VAL A 15 0.71 -3.37 8.14
CA VAL A 15 0.40 -3.72 6.74
C VAL A 15 -0.37 -2.58 6.07
N ILE A 16 -1.45 -2.11 6.70
CA ILE A 16 -2.27 -1.03 6.15
C ILE A 16 -1.45 0.26 6.00
N SER A 17 -0.70 0.65 7.05
CA SER A 17 0.10 1.87 7.01
C SER A 17 1.18 1.84 5.94
N VAL A 18 1.83 0.68 5.75
CA VAL A 18 2.90 0.54 4.77
C VAL A 18 2.33 0.57 3.35
N CYS A 19 1.24 -0.17 3.07
CA CYS A 19 0.60 -0.13 1.76
C CYS A 19 0.16 1.29 1.38
N LEU A 20 -0.48 2.01 2.31
CA LEU A 20 -0.91 3.38 2.07
C LEU A 20 0.27 4.35 1.91
N ALA A 21 1.31 4.22 2.74
CA ALA A 21 2.49 5.07 2.65
C ALA A 21 3.24 4.88 1.32
N PHE A 22 3.34 3.65 0.81
CA PHE A 22 3.95 3.40 -0.50
C PHE A 22 3.16 4.03 -1.64
N SER A 23 1.83 3.89 -1.63
CA SER A 23 0.98 4.54 -2.63
C SER A 23 1.12 6.07 -2.56
N ALA A 24 0.97 6.67 -1.37
CA ALA A 24 1.14 8.11 -1.20
C ALA A 24 2.54 8.61 -1.59
N PHE A 25 3.58 7.81 -1.33
CA PHE A 25 4.94 8.17 -1.72
C PHE A 25 5.12 8.18 -3.24
N TYR A 26 4.51 7.25 -3.96
CA TYR A 26 4.53 7.24 -5.42
C TYR A 26 3.85 8.51 -5.99
N GLU A 27 2.67 8.88 -5.47
CA GLU A 27 1.98 10.13 -5.85
C GLU A 27 2.83 11.38 -5.61
N LEU A 28 3.59 11.42 -4.52
CA LEU A 28 4.50 12.55 -4.23
C LEU A 28 5.64 12.64 -5.26
N ILE A 29 6.14 11.51 -5.76
CA ILE A 29 7.14 11.49 -6.82
C ILE A 29 6.53 12.05 -8.11
N GLU A 30 5.32 11.63 -8.47
CA GLU A 30 4.64 12.15 -9.66
C GLU A 30 4.39 13.66 -9.55
N TRP A 31 3.98 14.14 -8.38
CA TRP A 31 3.85 15.57 -8.13
C TRP A 31 5.17 16.33 -8.29
N TRP A 32 6.29 15.80 -7.79
CA TRP A 32 7.60 16.42 -7.98
C TRP A 32 8.03 16.45 -9.44
N VAL A 33 7.84 15.38 -10.19
CA VAL A 33 8.15 15.31 -11.63
C VAL A 33 7.31 16.34 -12.39
N ALA A 34 6.03 16.49 -12.03
CA ALA A 34 5.13 17.48 -12.62
C ALA A 34 5.65 18.91 -12.46
N VAL A 35 6.04 19.27 -11.24
CA VAL A 35 6.53 20.62 -10.91
C VAL A 35 7.85 20.93 -11.62
N LEU A 36 8.73 19.93 -11.78
CA LEU A 36 10.04 20.10 -12.40
C LEU A 36 10.00 20.18 -13.93
N SER A 37 8.98 19.60 -14.58
CA SER A 37 8.94 19.47 -16.05
C SER A 37 8.51 20.75 -16.78
N GLY A 38 7.92 21.74 -16.11
CA GLY A 38 7.81 23.13 -16.58
C GLY A 38 6.89 23.44 -17.79
N GLU A 39 6.61 22.51 -18.70
CA GLU A 39 5.71 22.66 -19.85
C GLU A 39 4.79 21.43 -20.02
N ASN A 40 3.51 21.67 -20.32
CA ASN A 40 2.51 20.66 -20.71
C ASN A 40 2.48 19.40 -19.83
N ALA A 41 2.29 19.61 -18.52
CA ALA A 41 2.12 18.52 -17.57
C ALA A 41 0.99 17.54 -17.99
N GLU A 42 0.02 17.96 -18.80
CA GLU A 42 -1.08 17.11 -19.30
C GLU A 42 -0.66 15.92 -20.18
N ALA A 43 0.54 15.92 -20.79
CA ALA A 43 0.97 14.84 -21.70
C ALA A 43 2.01 13.87 -21.11
N PHE A 44 2.56 14.19 -19.94
CA PHE A 44 3.60 13.38 -19.26
C PHE A 44 3.32 13.13 -17.78
N LEU A 45 2.34 13.81 -17.18
CA LEU A 45 1.75 13.40 -15.91
C LEU A 45 1.12 12.03 -16.12
N GLY A 46 1.52 11.04 -15.32
CA GLY A 46 0.77 9.80 -15.14
C GLY A 46 -0.63 10.01 -14.57
N THR A 47 -1.11 11.25 -14.45
CA THR A 47 -2.48 11.53 -14.05
C THR A 47 -3.41 11.04 -15.15
N GLN A 48 -4.40 10.25 -14.77
CA GLN A 48 -5.47 9.74 -15.65
C GLN A 48 -6.37 10.88 -16.24
N GLY A 49 -5.93 12.14 -16.17
CA GLY A 49 -6.63 13.30 -16.71
C GLY A 49 -7.77 13.83 -15.84
N TYR A 50 -7.85 13.45 -14.55
CA TYR A 50 -8.88 13.95 -13.63
C TYR A 50 -8.35 14.26 -12.22
N VAL A 51 -9.04 15.17 -11.53
CA VAL A 51 -8.60 15.81 -10.27
C VAL A 51 -8.45 14.84 -9.09
N TRP A 52 -9.13 13.70 -9.12
CA TRP A 52 -9.20 12.77 -7.99
C TRP A 52 -8.21 11.60 -8.09
N ASP A 53 -7.37 11.57 -9.11
CA ASP A 53 -6.56 10.40 -9.45
C ASP A 53 -5.71 9.88 -8.29
N THR A 54 -4.95 10.78 -7.69
CA THR A 54 -4.09 10.49 -6.53
C THR A 54 -4.89 9.97 -5.34
N GLN A 55 -6.12 10.46 -5.14
CA GLN A 55 -6.98 10.05 -4.04
C GLN A 55 -7.62 8.68 -4.29
N SER A 56 -8.03 8.41 -5.53
CA SER A 56 -8.53 7.10 -5.93
C SER A 56 -7.44 6.03 -5.82
N ASP A 57 -6.19 6.33 -6.20
CA ASP A 57 -5.11 5.36 -6.12
C ASP A 57 -4.77 5.00 -4.67
N MET A 58 -4.65 6.00 -3.80
CA MET A 58 -4.50 5.78 -2.36
C MET A 58 -5.70 5.03 -1.76
N GLY A 59 -6.92 5.36 -2.19
CA GLY A 59 -8.15 4.71 -1.75
C GLY A 59 -8.21 3.23 -2.16
N LEU A 60 -7.82 2.92 -3.40
CA LEU A 60 -7.75 1.57 -3.93
C LEU A 60 -6.64 0.75 -3.24
N ALA A 61 -5.48 1.36 -2.96
CA ALA A 61 -4.40 0.73 -2.21
C ALA A 61 -4.86 0.36 -0.79
N LEU A 62 -5.55 1.28 -0.10
CA LEU A 62 -6.13 1.03 1.23
C LEU A 62 -7.17 -0.09 1.19
N PHE A 63 -8.09 -0.03 0.24
CA PHE A 63 -9.13 -1.04 0.08
C PHE A 63 -8.53 -2.43 -0.23
N GLY A 64 -7.57 -2.49 -1.15
CA GLY A 64 -6.85 -3.72 -1.50
C GLY A 64 -6.10 -4.32 -0.31
N ALA A 65 -5.46 -3.50 0.53
CA ALA A 65 -4.80 -3.96 1.75
C ALA A 65 -5.79 -4.57 2.75
N ILE A 66 -6.94 -3.92 2.96
CA ILE A 66 -8.01 -4.42 3.84
C ILE A 66 -8.57 -5.73 3.29
N CYS A 67 -8.93 -5.79 2.00
CA CYS A 67 -9.43 -6.99 1.36
C CYS A 67 -8.44 -8.16 1.46
N SER A 68 -7.14 -7.89 1.22
CA SER A 68 -6.09 -8.90 1.34
C SER A 68 -5.99 -9.45 2.76
N LEU A 69 -6.05 -8.59 3.78
CA LEU A 69 -6.04 -9.01 5.18
C LEU A 69 -7.29 -9.84 5.54
N LEU A 70 -8.47 -9.50 5.01
CA LEU A 70 -9.70 -10.26 5.27
C LEU A 70 -9.71 -11.62 4.57
N MET A 71 -9.28 -11.69 3.31
CA MET A 71 -9.42 -12.87 2.46
C MET A 71 -8.23 -13.83 2.56
N LEU A 72 -7.01 -13.30 2.61
CA LEU A 72 -5.79 -14.11 2.44
C LEU A 72 -5.12 -14.49 3.76
N SER A 73 -5.38 -13.78 4.86
CA SER A 73 -4.68 -14.04 6.13
C SER A 73 -4.81 -15.49 6.60
N LYS A 74 -5.99 -16.11 6.46
CA LYS A 74 -6.20 -17.51 6.89
C LYS A 74 -5.41 -18.51 6.05
N VAL A 75 -5.34 -18.27 4.73
CA VAL A 75 -4.58 -19.11 3.80
C VAL A 75 -3.09 -18.98 4.10
N HIS A 76 -2.61 -17.76 4.28
CA HIS A 76 -1.21 -17.48 4.61
C HIS A 76 -0.81 -18.10 5.96
N ASP A 77 -1.66 -17.97 6.99
CA ASP A 77 -1.44 -18.60 8.29
C ASP A 77 -1.35 -20.14 8.17
N LYS A 78 -2.15 -20.75 7.30
CA LYS A 78 -2.09 -22.20 7.04
C LYS A 78 -0.80 -22.60 6.33
N GLN A 79 -0.38 -21.83 5.33
CA GLN A 79 0.88 -22.08 4.62
C GLN A 79 2.09 -21.98 5.55
N LEU A 80 2.12 -20.98 6.44
CA LEU A 80 3.20 -20.80 7.41
C LEU A 80 3.28 -21.94 8.44
N LYS A 81 2.14 -22.49 8.86
CA LYS A 81 2.11 -23.69 9.72
C LYS A 81 2.71 -24.90 9.01
N ASN A 82 2.26 -25.17 7.78
CA ASN A 82 2.78 -26.28 7.00
C ASN A 82 4.30 -26.20 6.82
N VAL A 83 4.86 -25.01 6.54
CA VAL A 83 6.32 -24.83 6.41
C VAL A 83 7.06 -25.11 7.72
N LYS A 84 6.50 -24.71 8.87
CA LYS A 84 7.10 -25.03 10.17
C LYS A 84 7.11 -26.52 10.48
N ASP A 85 6.09 -27.26 10.04
CA ASP A 85 6.01 -28.69 10.29
C ASP A 85 7.08 -29.49 9.52
N TYR A 86 7.74 -28.89 8.52
CA TYR A 86 8.85 -29.47 7.76
C TYR A 86 10.26 -29.09 8.27
N LEU A 87 10.37 -28.17 9.24
CA LEU A 87 11.63 -27.67 9.81
C LEU A 87 11.85 -28.19 11.23
#